data_AF-A0A2C9LGR2-F1
#
_entry.id   AF-A0A2C9LGR2-F1
#
_cell.length_a   1.000
_cell.length_b   1.000
_cell.length_c   1.000
_cell.angle_alpha   90.00
_cell.angle_beta   90.00
_cell.angle_gamma   90.00
#
_symmetry.space_group_name_H-M   'P 1'
#
loop_
_entity.id
_entity.type
_entity.pdbx_description
1 polymer ?
#
loop_
_entity_poly.entity_id
_entity_poly.type
_entity_poly.pdbx_seq_one_letter_code
_entity_poly.pdbx_strand_id
1 'polypeptide(L)'
;RENLKERDEKPLSYTDDTAMTQSVALSLIQKGSFDAADMAKRFAEKFFKEPNRGYGGNIYKVFQELEDIDPEDVFKPAAKQFNGSGSYGNGGAMRISPAPLFAFHENNDTKLQELVTSITRLTHTHHLAIHGAILVAHAIDQSLRCNAEVDVNKFIDDLITKLKPLEEKYVASSQDEPPTKKSVKRSLDEEETPYCAKLARMKEMLQDESLQKSTIIHDLG
;
A
#
# COMPACT_ATOMS: atom_id res chain seq x y z
N ARG A 1 11.98 26.84 -40.60
CA ARG A 1 10.64 26.71 -39.97
C ARG A 1 10.31 25.23 -40.00
N GLU A 2 10.74 24.50 -38.97
CA GLU A 2 10.47 23.07 -38.85
C GLU A 2 9.02 22.86 -38.43
N ASN A 3 8.35 21.95 -39.13
CA ASN A 3 7.00 21.50 -38.86
C ASN A 3 6.94 20.81 -37.48
N LEU A 4 6.50 21.55 -36.46
CA LEU A 4 5.92 20.95 -35.27
C LEU A 4 4.62 20.26 -35.71
N LYS A 5 4.68 18.95 -35.94
CA LYS A 5 3.48 18.12 -36.00
C LYS A 5 2.74 18.33 -34.68
N GLU A 6 1.56 18.93 -34.74
CA GLU A 6 0.58 18.89 -33.66
C GLU A 6 0.45 17.42 -33.23
N ARG A 7 0.93 17.11 -32.02
CA ARG A 7 0.60 15.82 -31.41
C ARG A 7 -0.88 15.91 -31.10
N ASP A 8 -1.67 14.97 -31.63
CA ASP A 8 -3.00 14.67 -31.11
C ASP A 8 -2.84 14.28 -29.63
N GLU A 9 -2.82 15.26 -28.73
CA GLU A 9 -2.72 15.04 -27.29
C GLU A 9 -4.06 14.50 -26.80
N LYS A 10 -4.23 13.18 -26.88
CA LYS A 10 -5.29 12.49 -26.15
C LYS A 10 -5.11 12.79 -24.65
N PRO A 11 -6.17 13.14 -23.92
CA PRO A 11 -6.08 13.42 -22.50
C PRO A 11 -5.57 12.19 -21.74
N LEU A 12 -4.61 12.41 -20.83
CA LEU A 12 -4.07 11.36 -19.98
C LEU A 12 -5.18 10.79 -19.09
N SER A 13 -5.46 9.51 -19.26
CA SER A 13 -6.45 8.78 -18.46
C SER A 13 -5.79 8.14 -17.24
N TYR A 14 -6.48 8.18 -16.11
CA TYR A 14 -6.02 7.52 -14.88
C TYR A 14 -6.20 5.99 -14.92
N THR A 15 -5.48 5.28 -14.04
CA THR A 15 -5.49 3.81 -13.85
C THR A 15 -6.25 3.39 -12.58
N ASP A 16 -6.20 2.11 -12.24
CA ASP A 16 -6.78 1.56 -11.03
C ASP A 16 -6.26 2.21 -9.74
N ASP A 17 -5.00 2.67 -9.70
CA ASP A 17 -4.44 3.43 -8.57
C ASP A 17 -5.35 4.60 -8.17
N THR A 18 -5.71 5.44 -9.15
CA THR A 18 -6.57 6.60 -8.92
C THR A 18 -8.02 6.19 -8.68
N ALA A 19 -8.52 5.20 -9.42
CA ALA A 19 -9.88 4.70 -9.24
C ALA A 19 -10.12 4.22 -7.80
N MET A 20 -9.17 3.46 -7.23
CA MET A 20 -9.25 2.97 -5.86
C MET A 20 -8.98 4.06 -4.83
N THR A 21 -8.05 4.99 -5.10
CA THR A 21 -7.82 6.18 -4.24
C THR A 21 -9.10 6.99 -4.07
N GLN A 22 -9.84 7.22 -5.16
CA GLN A 22 -11.13 7.92 -5.11
C GLN A 22 -12.15 7.19 -4.23
N SER A 23 -12.25 5.86 -4.35
CA SER A 23 -13.17 5.06 -3.52
C SER A 23 -12.82 5.14 -2.03
N VAL A 24 -11.52 5.13 -1.67
CA VAL A 24 -11.08 5.32 -0.27
C VAL A 24 -11.49 6.71 0.23
N ALA A 25 -11.16 7.77 -0.51
CA ALA A 25 -11.47 9.14 -0.12
C ALA A 25 -12.99 9.36 0.03
N LEU A 26 -13.79 8.89 -0.94
CA LEU A 26 -15.24 9.04 -0.92
C LEU A 26 -15.87 8.31 0.28
N SER A 27 -15.40 7.10 0.60
CA SER A 27 -15.90 6.36 1.77
C SER A 27 -15.63 7.11 3.06
N LEU A 28 -14.37 7.51 3.30
CA LEU A 28 -13.97 8.23 4.51
C LEU A 28 -14.73 9.54 4.68
N ILE A 29 -14.91 10.30 3.60
CA ILE A 29 -15.65 11.58 3.62
C ILE A 29 -17.13 11.36 3.90
N GLN A 30 -17.78 10.42 3.20
CA GLN A 30 -19.23 10.24 3.29
C GLN A 30 -19.64 9.57 4.60
N LYS A 31 -18.80 8.72 5.16
CA LYS A 31 -19.07 7.99 6.41
C LYS A 31 -18.58 8.73 7.64
N GLY A 32 -17.61 9.65 7.49
CA GLY A 32 -16.99 10.37 8.60
C GLY A 32 -16.13 9.48 9.51
N SER A 33 -15.89 8.23 9.10
CA SER A 33 -15.11 7.22 9.77
C SER A 33 -14.77 6.10 8.78
N PHE A 34 -13.95 5.14 9.19
CA PHE A 34 -13.76 3.91 8.42
C PHE A 34 -14.99 3.01 8.56
N ASP A 35 -15.66 2.73 7.43
CA ASP A 35 -16.70 1.71 7.31
C ASP A 35 -16.25 0.68 6.27
N ALA A 36 -15.90 -0.51 6.77
CA ALA A 36 -15.34 -1.57 5.94
C ALA A 36 -16.30 -2.01 4.83
N ALA A 37 -17.59 -2.08 5.13
CA ALA A 37 -18.60 -2.54 4.19
C ALA A 37 -18.86 -1.52 3.08
N ASP A 38 -19.00 -0.24 3.44
CA ASP A 38 -19.13 0.85 2.47
C ASP A 38 -17.90 0.93 1.54
N MET A 39 -16.69 0.85 2.11
CA MET A 39 -15.47 0.95 1.30
C MET A 39 -15.30 -0.27 0.38
N ALA A 40 -15.56 -1.49 0.88
CA ALA A 40 -15.50 -2.71 0.07
C ALA A 40 -16.49 -2.67 -1.10
N LYS A 41 -17.73 -2.24 -0.82
CA LYS A 41 -18.77 -2.05 -1.84
C LYS A 41 -18.32 -1.06 -2.91
N ARG A 42 -17.76 0.10 -2.53
CA ARG A 42 -17.24 1.08 -3.49
C ARG A 42 -16.10 0.56 -4.34
N PHE A 43 -15.25 -0.31 -3.80
CA PHE A 43 -14.20 -0.94 -4.61
C PHE A 43 -14.81 -1.84 -5.67
N ALA A 44 -15.75 -2.72 -5.29
CA ALA A 44 -16.44 -3.61 -6.22
C ALA A 44 -17.21 -2.81 -7.29
N GLU A 45 -18.03 -1.84 -6.88
CA GLU A 45 -18.80 -0.99 -7.81
C GLU A 45 -17.89 -0.21 -8.78
N LYS A 46 -16.79 0.37 -8.29
CA LYS A 46 -15.84 1.11 -9.14
C LYS A 46 -15.13 0.18 -10.12
N PHE A 47 -14.78 -1.04 -9.69
CA PHE A 47 -14.19 -2.06 -10.55
C PHE A 47 -15.14 -2.49 -11.66
N PHE A 48 -16.38 -2.89 -11.33
CA PHE A 48 -17.34 -3.37 -12.32
C PHE A 48 -17.83 -2.29 -13.28
N LYS A 49 -17.87 -1.03 -12.83
CA LYS A 49 -18.18 0.12 -13.69
C LYS A 49 -17.06 0.42 -14.69
N GLU A 50 -15.80 0.25 -14.31
CA GLU A 50 -14.63 0.60 -15.13
C GLU A 50 -13.56 -0.51 -15.11
N PRO A 51 -13.83 -1.75 -15.58
CA PRO A 51 -12.96 -2.91 -15.36
C PRO A 51 -11.62 -2.83 -16.12
N ASN A 52 -11.55 -2.03 -17.18
CA ASN A 52 -10.37 -1.90 -18.04
C ASN A 52 -9.42 -0.77 -17.59
N ARG A 53 -9.17 -0.65 -16.28
CA ARG A 53 -8.33 0.42 -15.68
C ARG A 53 -6.90 -0.01 -15.32
N GLY A 54 -6.53 -1.27 -15.55
CA GLY A 54 -5.19 -1.79 -15.24
C GLY A 54 -5.10 -2.67 -14.00
N TYR A 55 -6.25 -3.02 -13.41
CA TYR A 55 -6.33 -3.88 -12.23
C TYR A 55 -5.53 -5.19 -12.36
N GLY A 56 -4.85 -5.58 -11.28
CA GLY A 56 -4.15 -6.86 -11.19
C GLY A 56 -5.09 -8.06 -11.37
N GLY A 57 -4.68 -9.06 -12.14
CA GLY A 57 -5.58 -10.14 -12.59
C GLY A 57 -6.28 -10.96 -11.49
N ASN A 58 -5.74 -10.99 -10.27
CA ASN A 58 -6.36 -11.72 -9.15
C ASN A 58 -7.44 -10.92 -8.40
N ILE A 59 -7.50 -9.59 -8.58
CA ILE A 59 -8.43 -8.76 -7.80
C ILE A 59 -9.89 -8.93 -8.25
N TYR A 60 -10.12 -9.35 -9.49
CA TYR A 60 -11.45 -9.64 -10.02
C TYR A 60 -12.24 -10.57 -9.10
N LYS A 61 -11.61 -11.67 -8.64
CA LYS A 61 -12.27 -12.65 -7.76
C LYS A 61 -12.65 -12.05 -6.41
N VAL A 62 -11.81 -11.18 -5.87
CA VAL A 62 -12.08 -10.48 -4.61
C VAL A 62 -13.31 -9.59 -4.76
N PHE A 63 -13.36 -8.78 -5.82
CA PHE A 63 -14.49 -7.87 -6.04
C PHE A 63 -15.78 -8.58 -6.40
N GLN A 64 -15.71 -9.70 -7.13
CA GLN A 64 -16.87 -10.56 -7.37
C GLN A 64 -17.44 -11.12 -6.06
N GLU A 65 -16.59 -11.67 -5.18
CA GLU A 65 -17.06 -12.15 -3.88
C GLU A 65 -17.61 -11.00 -3.02
N LEU A 66 -17.07 -9.78 -3.11
CA LEU A 66 -17.58 -8.62 -2.37
C LEU A 66 -18.93 -8.08 -2.86
N GLU A 67 -19.35 -8.41 -4.09
CA GLU A 67 -20.69 -8.05 -4.59
C GLU A 67 -21.79 -8.91 -3.96
N ASP A 68 -21.46 -10.16 -3.59
CA ASP A 68 -22.39 -11.18 -3.11
C ASP A 68 -22.37 -11.39 -1.57
N ILE A 69 -21.53 -10.66 -0.82
CA ILE A 69 -21.27 -10.89 0.61
C ILE A 69 -22.11 -10.01 1.54
N ASP A 70 -22.57 -10.61 2.64
CA ASP A 70 -23.14 -9.93 3.81
C ASP A 70 -22.09 -9.01 4.46
N PRO A 71 -22.38 -7.73 4.78
CA PRO A 71 -21.42 -6.72 5.25
C PRO A 71 -20.47 -7.13 6.39
N GLU A 72 -20.84 -8.13 7.20
CA GLU A 72 -20.03 -8.58 8.33
C GLU A 72 -18.74 -9.34 7.93
N ASP A 73 -18.55 -9.68 6.64
CA ASP A 73 -17.45 -10.57 6.21
C ASP A 73 -16.57 -10.07 5.06
N VAL A 74 -16.51 -8.75 4.87
CA VAL A 74 -15.80 -8.11 3.74
C VAL A 74 -14.28 -8.33 3.71
N PHE A 75 -13.69 -8.97 4.72
CA PHE A 75 -12.26 -9.30 4.75
C PHE A 75 -11.94 -10.73 4.27
N LYS A 76 -12.91 -11.65 4.27
CA LYS A 76 -12.66 -13.05 3.88
C LYS A 76 -12.24 -13.23 2.42
N PRO A 77 -12.80 -12.50 1.43
CA PRO A 77 -12.37 -12.66 0.03
C PRO A 77 -10.88 -12.43 -0.16
N ALA A 78 -10.35 -11.37 0.47
CA ALA A 78 -8.94 -11.05 0.38
C ALA A 78 -8.05 -12.12 1.05
N ALA A 79 -8.50 -12.68 2.18
CA ALA A 79 -7.80 -13.73 2.91
C ALA A 79 -7.70 -15.06 2.14
N LYS A 80 -8.67 -15.37 1.27
CA LYS A 80 -8.64 -16.60 0.44
C LYS A 80 -7.61 -16.54 -0.69
N GLN A 81 -7.14 -15.35 -1.06
CA GLN A 81 -6.19 -15.21 -2.16
C GLN A 81 -4.89 -15.98 -1.89
N PHE A 82 -4.26 -16.46 -2.98
CA PHE A 82 -2.97 -17.15 -2.94
C PHE A 82 -2.92 -18.30 -1.91
N ASN A 83 -3.94 -19.16 -1.93
CA ASN A 83 -4.09 -20.31 -1.03
C ASN A 83 -4.05 -19.95 0.46
N GLY A 84 -4.62 -18.79 0.82
CA GLY A 84 -4.66 -18.33 2.22
C GLY A 84 -3.53 -17.40 2.63
N SER A 85 -2.46 -17.26 1.81
CA SER A 85 -1.33 -16.37 2.14
C SER A 85 -1.65 -14.88 1.93
N GLY A 86 -2.66 -14.57 1.11
CA GLY A 86 -3.01 -13.19 0.77
C GLY A 86 -2.09 -12.55 -0.27
N SER A 87 -2.57 -11.45 -0.88
CA SER A 87 -1.78 -10.67 -1.84
C SER A 87 -0.72 -9.82 -1.13
N TYR A 88 0.53 -9.91 -1.59
CA TYR A 88 1.65 -9.05 -1.17
C TYR A 88 1.89 -7.86 -2.13
N GLY A 89 1.04 -7.69 -3.15
CA GLY A 89 1.15 -6.60 -4.12
C GLY A 89 1.02 -5.21 -3.51
N ASN A 90 1.43 -4.19 -4.27
CA ASN A 90 1.39 -2.79 -3.84
C ASN A 90 -0.02 -2.16 -3.86
N GLY A 91 -1.07 -2.91 -4.22
CA GLY A 91 -2.41 -2.37 -4.44
C GLY A 91 -3.06 -1.74 -3.21
N GLY A 92 -2.63 -2.13 -2.00
CA GLY A 92 -2.98 -1.45 -0.76
C GLY A 92 -2.30 -0.07 -0.64
N ALA A 93 -0.99 -0.03 -0.91
CA ALA A 93 -0.18 1.17 -0.80
C ALA A 93 -0.52 2.22 -1.87
N MET A 94 -0.80 1.81 -3.10
CA MET A 94 -1.07 2.73 -4.23
C MET A 94 -2.29 3.64 -4.01
N ARG A 95 -3.20 3.25 -3.10
CA ARG A 95 -4.48 3.95 -2.84
C ARG A 95 -4.57 4.58 -1.45
N ILE A 96 -3.49 4.57 -0.68
CA ILE A 96 -3.58 4.84 0.76
C ILE A 96 -3.53 6.31 1.14
N SER A 97 -3.20 7.20 0.20
CA SER A 97 -3.01 8.63 0.45
C SER A 97 -4.17 9.35 1.15
N PRO A 98 -5.46 8.97 1.02
CA PRO A 98 -6.53 9.62 1.77
C PRO A 98 -6.51 9.31 3.26
N ALA A 99 -5.95 8.18 3.69
CA ALA A 99 -5.93 7.77 5.10
C ALA A 99 -5.14 8.74 6.02
N PRO A 100 -3.87 9.10 5.74
CA PRO A 100 -3.14 10.07 6.56
C PRO A 100 -3.74 11.48 6.47
N LEU A 101 -4.36 11.86 5.35
CA LEU A 101 -5.09 13.13 5.25
C LEU A 101 -6.32 13.14 6.17
N PHE A 102 -7.09 12.06 6.18
CA PHE A 102 -8.28 11.91 7.02
C PHE A 102 -7.91 11.90 8.52
N ALA A 103 -6.86 11.18 8.90
CA ALA A 103 -6.40 11.05 10.28
C ALA A 103 -5.48 12.19 10.75
N PHE A 104 -5.20 13.20 9.90
CA PHE A 104 -4.16 14.20 10.14
C PHE A 104 -4.28 14.91 11.50
N HIS A 105 -5.51 15.31 11.86
CA HIS A 105 -5.79 16.01 13.11
C HIS A 105 -5.74 15.12 14.35
N GLU A 106 -5.88 13.80 14.19
CA GLU A 106 -5.79 12.86 15.32
C GLU A 106 -4.35 12.75 15.84
N ASN A 107 -3.36 13.00 14.98
CA ASN A 107 -1.93 12.98 15.30
C ASN A 107 -1.52 11.76 16.15
N ASN A 108 -1.97 10.57 15.73
CA ASN A 108 -1.81 9.32 16.46
C ASN A 108 -1.35 8.21 15.51
N ASP A 109 -0.09 7.81 15.65
CA ASP A 109 0.53 6.80 14.78
C ASP A 109 -0.17 5.44 14.85
N THR A 110 -0.60 5.01 16.04
CA THR A 110 -1.28 3.71 16.21
C THR A 110 -2.61 3.70 15.47
N LYS A 111 -3.42 4.76 15.60
CA LYS A 111 -4.69 4.86 14.88
C LYS A 111 -4.51 4.96 13.37
N LEU A 112 -3.47 5.67 12.90
CA LEU A 112 -3.15 5.70 11.47
C LEU A 112 -2.79 4.30 10.96
N GLN A 113 -1.97 3.55 11.71
CA GLN A 113 -1.62 2.17 11.36
C GLN A 113 -2.84 1.24 11.35
N GLU A 114 -3.75 1.36 12.31
CA GLU A 114 -5.00 0.59 12.37
C GLU A 114 -5.92 0.89 11.18
N LEU A 115 -6.09 2.18 10.86
CA LEU A 115 -6.87 2.63 9.70
C LEU A 115 -6.29 2.07 8.40
N VAL A 116 -4.98 2.23 8.19
CA VAL A 116 -4.28 1.78 6.99
C VAL A 116 -4.33 0.26 6.85
N THR A 117 -4.13 -0.47 7.95
CA THR A 117 -4.25 -1.93 7.98
C THR A 117 -5.65 -2.36 7.57
N SER A 118 -6.68 -1.73 8.12
CA SER A 118 -8.09 -2.06 7.85
C SER A 118 -8.46 -1.80 6.39
N ILE A 119 -8.06 -0.66 5.82
CA ILE A 119 -8.28 -0.34 4.40
C ILE A 119 -7.54 -1.34 3.48
N THR A 120 -6.32 -1.72 3.83
CA THR A 120 -5.48 -2.59 3.00
C THR A 120 -6.02 -4.02 2.98
N ARG A 121 -6.43 -4.53 4.14
CA ARG A 121 -6.96 -5.90 4.33
C ARG A 121 -8.21 -6.23 3.53
N LEU A 122 -8.95 -5.22 3.05
CA LEU A 122 -10.06 -5.42 2.11
C LEU A 122 -9.64 -6.11 0.80
N THR A 123 -8.35 -6.08 0.47
CA THR A 123 -7.82 -6.66 -0.79
C THR A 123 -6.47 -7.35 -0.65
N HIS A 124 -5.70 -7.01 0.39
CA HIS A 124 -4.33 -7.47 0.59
C HIS A 124 -4.15 -7.81 2.07
N THR A 125 -4.11 -9.10 2.39
CA THR A 125 -3.97 -9.58 3.77
C THR A 125 -2.55 -10.01 4.12
N HIS A 126 -1.65 -10.09 3.15
CA HIS A 126 -0.25 -10.45 3.39
C HIS A 126 0.45 -9.31 4.15
N HIS A 127 1.25 -9.65 5.16
CA HIS A 127 1.92 -8.67 6.02
C HIS A 127 2.78 -7.68 5.22
N LEU A 128 3.54 -8.15 4.21
CA LEU A 128 4.30 -7.27 3.32
C LEU A 128 3.44 -6.16 2.68
N ALA A 129 2.27 -6.49 2.12
CA ALA A 129 1.41 -5.46 1.53
C ALA A 129 0.89 -4.46 2.57
N ILE A 130 0.58 -4.93 3.78
CA ILE A 130 0.13 -4.08 4.89
C ILE A 130 1.27 -3.16 5.34
N HIS A 131 2.46 -3.70 5.58
CA HIS A 131 3.63 -2.93 6.00
C HIS A 131 4.02 -1.90 4.93
N GLY A 132 3.98 -2.27 3.65
CA GLY A 132 4.20 -1.35 2.54
C GLY A 132 3.17 -0.22 2.47
N ALA A 133 1.90 -0.51 2.74
CA ALA A 133 0.86 0.54 2.81
C ALA A 133 1.06 1.47 4.02
N ILE A 134 1.43 0.91 5.18
CA ILE A 134 1.77 1.68 6.39
C ILE A 134 2.99 2.58 6.14
N LEU A 135 4.01 2.08 5.45
CA LEU A 135 5.19 2.86 5.06
C LEU A 135 4.79 4.10 4.25
N VAL A 136 4.02 3.90 3.18
CA VAL A 136 3.57 5.01 2.33
C VAL A 136 2.70 5.99 3.13
N ALA A 137 1.80 5.50 3.98
CA ALA A 137 0.96 6.36 4.80
C ALA A 137 1.78 7.22 5.79
N HIS A 138 2.79 6.65 6.44
CA HIS A 138 3.69 7.41 7.33
C HIS A 138 4.57 8.39 6.57
N ALA A 139 5.05 8.04 5.38
CA ALA A 139 5.80 8.97 4.54
C ALA A 139 4.95 10.20 4.16
N ILE A 140 3.68 9.99 3.83
CA ILE A 140 2.73 11.07 3.55
C ILE A 140 2.45 11.88 4.82
N ASP A 141 2.14 11.24 5.95
CA ASP A 141 1.87 11.94 7.23
C ASP A 141 3.05 12.80 7.68
N GLN A 142 4.28 12.26 7.63
CA GLN A 142 5.50 13.02 7.93
C GLN A 142 5.68 14.21 6.97
N SER A 143 5.41 14.01 5.67
CA SER A 143 5.49 15.08 4.67
C SER A 143 4.49 16.20 4.95
N LEU A 144 3.25 15.87 5.36
CA LEU A 144 2.22 16.83 5.72
C LEU A 144 2.57 17.64 6.98
N ARG A 145 3.38 17.09 7.87
CA ARG A 145 3.84 17.74 9.10
C ARG A 145 5.15 18.51 8.94
N CYS A 146 5.78 18.43 7.77
CA CYS A 146 7.02 19.11 7.49
C CYS A 146 6.75 20.59 7.17
N ASN A 147 7.20 21.49 8.05
CA ASN A 147 7.02 22.94 7.90
C ASN A 147 8.27 23.67 7.35
N ALA A 148 9.33 22.92 7.02
CA ALA A 148 10.64 23.43 6.60
C ALA A 148 11.26 22.52 5.54
N GLU A 149 12.53 22.75 5.20
CA GLU A 149 13.29 21.79 4.38
C GLU A 149 13.35 20.42 5.06
N VAL A 150 13.23 19.37 4.24
CA VAL A 150 13.23 17.98 4.72
C VAL A 150 14.65 17.58 5.08
N ASP A 151 14.91 17.31 6.36
CA ASP A 151 16.07 16.52 6.76
C ASP A 151 15.85 15.06 6.31
N VAL A 152 16.46 14.71 5.18
CA VAL A 152 16.25 13.41 4.53
C VAL A 152 16.70 12.25 5.41
N ASN A 153 17.80 12.41 6.17
CA ASN A 153 18.30 11.37 7.06
C ASN A 153 17.32 11.14 8.20
N LYS A 154 16.84 12.22 8.81
CA LYS A 154 15.84 12.15 9.88
C LYS A 154 14.51 11.57 9.37
N PHE A 155 14.07 11.97 8.18
CA PHE A 155 12.84 11.46 7.56
C PHE A 155 12.89 9.94 7.40
N ILE A 156 14.01 9.40 6.91
CA ILE A 156 14.20 7.95 6.77
C ILE A 156 14.28 7.26 8.15
N ASP A 157 15.03 7.83 9.11
CA ASP A 157 15.15 7.26 10.46
C ASP A 157 13.81 7.20 11.20
N ASP A 158 12.96 8.23 11.03
CA ASP A 158 11.63 8.27 11.62
C ASP A 158 10.72 7.20 10.98
N LEU A 159 10.82 6.96 9.66
CA LEU A 159 10.12 5.85 9.00
C LEU A 159 10.56 4.47 9.50
N ILE A 160 11.88 4.24 9.62
CA ILE A 160 12.43 3.00 10.17
C ILE A 160 11.93 2.78 11.60
N THR A 161 11.97 3.82 12.43
CA THR A 161 11.51 3.78 13.83
C THR A 161 10.04 3.36 13.93
N LYS A 162 9.19 3.86 13.02
CA LYS A 162 7.75 3.54 12.99
C LYS A 162 7.46 2.12 12.47
N LEU A 163 8.27 1.61 11.54
CA LEU A 163 8.04 0.31 10.90
C LEU A 163 8.66 -0.86 11.65
N LYS A 164 9.84 -0.68 12.24
CA LYS A 164 10.62 -1.76 12.84
C LYS A 164 9.82 -2.63 13.83
N PRO A 165 9.04 -2.05 14.77
CA PRO A 165 8.22 -2.86 15.69
C PRO A 165 7.17 -3.72 14.98
N LEU A 166 6.66 -3.29 13.82
CA LEU A 166 5.67 -4.04 13.05
C LEU A 166 6.30 -5.25 12.35
N GLU A 167 7.48 -5.06 11.75
CA GLU A 167 8.22 -6.14 11.10
C GLU A 167 8.72 -7.17 12.12
N GLU A 168 9.32 -6.73 13.23
CA GLU A 168 9.81 -7.62 14.30
C GLU A 168 8.68 -8.42 14.95
N LYS A 169 7.52 -7.79 15.20
CA LYS A 169 6.35 -8.48 15.75
C LYS A 169 5.87 -9.62 14.83
N TYR A 170 5.88 -9.40 13.52
CA TYR A 170 5.47 -10.42 12.56
C TYR A 170 6.47 -11.60 12.52
N VAL A 171 7.77 -11.31 12.55
CA VAL A 171 8.83 -12.35 12.62
C VAL A 171 8.64 -13.22 13.86
N ALA A 172 8.40 -12.60 15.01
CA ALA A 172 8.15 -13.31 16.26
C ALA A 172 6.91 -14.22 16.17
N SER A 173 5.79 -13.74 15.61
CA SER A 173 4.58 -14.56 15.47
C SER A 173 4.67 -15.66 14.42
N SER A 174 5.54 -15.51 13.41
CA SER A 174 5.68 -16.48 12.32
C SER A 174 6.54 -17.69 12.69
N GLN A 175 7.37 -17.58 13.74
CA GLN A 175 8.19 -18.67 14.27
C GLN A 175 7.34 -19.75 14.98
N ASP A 176 6.11 -19.41 15.40
CA ASP A 176 5.19 -20.31 16.09
C ASP A 176 4.27 -21.11 15.14
N GLU A 177 4.24 -20.78 13.84
CA GLU A 177 3.40 -21.49 12.86
C GLU A 177 4.15 -22.66 12.19
N PRO A 178 3.52 -23.85 12.06
CA PRO A 178 4.13 -24.97 11.35
C PRO A 178 4.38 -24.59 9.89
N PRO A 179 5.51 -25.02 9.27
CA PRO A 179 5.89 -24.61 7.94
C PRO A 179 4.80 -24.99 6.93
N THR A 180 4.10 -23.98 6.41
CA THR A 180 3.13 -24.18 5.33
C THR A 180 3.88 -24.56 4.04
N LYS A 181 3.22 -25.38 3.20
CA LYS A 181 3.84 -25.97 2.00
C LYS A 181 4.43 -24.89 1.09
N LYS A 182 5.77 -24.82 1.05
CA LYS A 182 6.64 -24.14 0.08
C LYS A 182 5.97 -22.99 -0.69
N SER A 183 5.79 -21.84 -0.05
CA SER A 183 5.84 -20.58 -0.79
C SER A 183 7.23 -20.47 -1.43
N VAL A 184 7.30 -20.04 -2.68
CA VAL A 184 8.58 -19.70 -3.32
C VAL A 184 9.23 -18.62 -2.47
N LYS A 185 10.41 -18.88 -1.91
CA LYS A 185 11.18 -17.90 -1.13
C LYS A 185 11.58 -16.76 -2.08
N ARG A 186 11.12 -15.53 -1.82
CA ARG A 186 11.38 -14.35 -2.66
C ARG A 186 12.38 -13.42 -1.98
N SER A 187 12.97 -12.50 -2.74
CA SER A 187 13.94 -11.51 -2.24
C SER A 187 13.44 -10.70 -1.02
N LEU A 188 12.15 -10.36 -0.93
CA LEU A 188 11.58 -9.69 0.25
C LEU A 188 11.37 -10.62 1.46
N ASP A 189 11.38 -11.94 1.25
CA ASP A 189 11.24 -12.95 2.30
C ASP A 189 12.62 -13.44 2.81
N GLU A 190 13.73 -12.89 2.29
CA GLU A 190 15.10 -13.23 2.70
C GLU A 190 15.57 -12.42 3.91
N GLU A 191 15.06 -11.18 4.05
CA GLU A 191 15.34 -10.28 5.15
C GLU A 191 14.21 -10.33 6.19
N GLU A 192 14.55 -10.33 7.48
CA GLU A 192 13.56 -10.33 8.56
C GLU A 192 12.76 -9.01 8.63
N THR A 193 13.40 -7.90 8.24
CA THR A 193 12.80 -6.54 8.25
C THR A 193 12.97 -5.88 6.88
N PRO A 194 12.30 -6.40 5.83
CA PRO A 194 12.61 -6.06 4.45
C PRO A 194 12.40 -4.57 4.12
N TYR A 195 11.40 -3.91 4.71
CA TYR A 195 11.20 -2.48 4.49
C TYR A 195 12.24 -1.64 5.24
N CYS A 196 12.57 -1.98 6.48
CA CYS A 196 13.65 -1.30 7.22
C CYS A 196 15.01 -1.45 6.53
N ALA A 197 15.33 -2.65 6.03
CA ALA A 197 16.55 -2.90 5.26
C ALA A 197 16.61 -2.04 3.98
N LYS A 198 15.50 -1.95 3.23
CA LYS A 198 15.41 -1.09 2.04
C LYS A 198 15.53 0.41 2.37
N LEU A 199 14.94 0.87 3.47
CA LEU A 199 15.07 2.26 3.93
C LEU A 199 16.52 2.60 4.32
N ALA A 200 17.19 1.70 5.05
CA ALA A 200 18.61 1.86 5.37
C ALA A 200 19.45 1.92 4.09
N ARG A 201 19.15 1.06 3.11
CA ARG A 201 19.82 1.08 1.81
C ARG A 201 19.57 2.36 1.02
N MET A 202 18.34 2.88 1.02
CA MET A 202 18.02 4.18 0.43
C MET A 202 18.85 5.31 1.05
N LYS A 203 19.04 5.29 2.38
CA LYS A 203 19.84 6.28 3.10
C LYS A 203 21.32 6.28 2.67
N GLU A 204 21.90 5.10 2.46
CA GLU A 204 23.26 4.95 1.91
C GLU A 204 23.35 5.47 0.48
N MET A 205 22.40 5.10 -0.38
CA MET A 205 22.35 5.51 -1.79
C MET A 205 22.26 7.02 -1.96
N LEU A 206 21.56 7.72 -1.06
CA LEU A 206 21.41 9.18 -1.11
C LEU A 206 22.72 9.93 -0.85
N GLN A 207 23.77 9.25 -0.36
CA GLN A 207 25.11 9.82 -0.19
C GLN A 207 26.03 9.54 -1.39
N ASP A 208 25.59 8.72 -2.35
CA ASP A 208 26.38 8.32 -3.52
C ASP A 208 26.09 9.24 -4.72
N GLU A 209 26.99 10.17 -4.99
CA GLU A 209 26.90 11.08 -6.16
C GLU A 209 27.00 10.34 -7.51
N SER A 210 27.49 9.09 -7.50
CA SER A 210 27.66 8.25 -8.69
C SER A 210 26.52 7.24 -8.90
N LEU A 211 25.46 7.32 -8.09
CA LEU A 211 24.36 6.36 -8.06
C LEU A 211 23.73 6.14 -9.45
N GLN A 212 23.70 4.87 -9.88
CA GLN A 212 23.11 4.47 -11.14
C GLN A 212 21.68 3.95 -10.96
N LYS A 213 20.82 4.22 -11.94
CA LYS A 213 19.44 3.70 -11.97
C LYS A 213 19.40 2.16 -11.86
N SER A 214 20.36 1.46 -12.45
CA SER A 214 20.47 0.00 -12.36
C SER A 214 20.67 -0.48 -10.92
N THR A 215 21.46 0.25 -10.12
CA THR A 215 21.69 -0.06 -8.71
C THR A 215 20.41 0.13 -7.89
N ILE A 216 19.67 1.20 -8.16
CA ILE A 216 18.37 1.46 -7.52
C ILE A 216 17.39 0.31 -7.78
N ILE A 217 17.24 -0.11 -9.04
CA ILE A 217 16.34 -1.21 -9.43
C ILE A 217 16.80 -2.53 -8.79
N HIS A 218 18.10 -2.82 -8.82
CA HIS A 218 18.64 -4.06 -8.26
C HIS A 218 18.38 -4.17 -6.75
N ASP A 219 18.63 -3.12 -5.98
CA ASP A 219 18.57 -3.18 -4.51
C ASP A 219 17.16 -2.92 -3.96
N LEU A 220 16.36 -2.09 -4.63
CA LEU A 220 15.04 -1.66 -4.11
C LEU A 220 13.86 -2.31 -4.83
N GLY A 221 14.06 -2.85 -6.04
CA GLY A 221 13.03 -3.44 -6.89
C GLY A 221 12.53 -2.50 -7.99
#